data_AF-A0A924B2C1-F1
#
_entry.id   AF-A0A924B2C1-F1
#
_cell.length_a   1.000
_cell.length_b   1.000
_cell.length_c   1.000
_cell.angle_alpha   90.00
_cell.angle_beta   90.00
_cell.angle_gamma   90.00
#
_symmetry.space_group_name_H-M   'P 1'
#
loop_
_entity.id
_entity.type
_entity.pdbx_description
1 polymer ?
#
loop_
_entity_poly.entity_id
_entity_poly.type
_entity_poly.pdbx_seq_one_letter_code
_entity_poly.pdbx_strand_id
1 'polypeptide(L)' 'MWRDYKSQLNRQYAVIKVDIINLTIIPHPKYDVALFTQVYESRNSSGAVLKRASGAKIIYLAKDDGAPKILSEEVRNVKF' A
#
# COMPACT_ATOMS: atom_id res chain seq x y z
N MET A 1 -19.54 -13.92 0.49
CA MET A 1 -19.54 -12.67 -0.30
C MET A 1 -18.27 -11.80 -0.25
N TRP A 2 -17.47 -11.72 0.82
CA TRP A 2 -16.12 -11.11 0.72
C TRP A 2 -15.03 -12.11 0.27
N ARG A 3 -15.08 -13.32 0.84
CA ARG A 3 -14.13 -14.40 0.56
C ARG A 3 -14.15 -14.83 -0.90
N ASP A 4 -15.34 -14.92 -1.49
CA ASP A 4 -15.51 -15.38 -2.88
C ASP A 4 -14.96 -14.34 -3.87
N TYR A 5 -15.24 -13.06 -3.64
CA TYR A 5 -14.67 -11.95 -4.40
C TYR A 5 -13.13 -11.94 -4.34
N LYS A 6 -12.54 -12.12 -3.16
CA LYS A 6 -11.08 -12.24 -3.00
C LYS A 6 -10.51 -13.48 -3.68
N SER A 7 -11.25 -14.60 -3.67
CA SER A 7 -10.83 -15.83 -4.35
C SER A 7 -10.79 -15.65 -5.87
N GLN A 8 -11.76 -14.93 -6.46
CA GLN A 8 -11.78 -14.61 -7.88
C GLN A 8 -10.65 -13.64 -8.27
N LEU A 9 -10.39 -12.62 -7.45
CA LEU A 9 -9.25 -11.73 -7.67
C LEU A 9 -7.91 -12.48 -7.61
N ASN A 10 -7.75 -13.43 -6.68
CA ASN A 10 -6.55 -14.26 -6.59
C ASN A 10 -6.39 -15.21 -7.79
N ARG A 11 -7.50 -15.63 -8.43
CA ARG A 11 -7.44 -16.39 -9.69
C ARG A 11 -7.03 -15.52 -10.88
N GLN A 12 -7.38 -14.24 -10.87
CA GLN A 12 -7.10 -13.30 -11.96
C GLN A 12 -5.70 -12.68 -11.85
N TYR A 13 -5.24 -12.39 -10.64
CA TYR A 13 -3.94 -11.78 -10.35
C TYR A 13 -3.02 -12.81 -9.71
N ALA A 14 -2.20 -13.46 -10.52
CA ALA A 14 -1.23 -14.45 -10.04
C ALA A 14 -0.11 -13.78 -9.23
N VAL A 15 0.24 -12.53 -9.56
CA VAL A 15 1.28 -11.77 -8.86
C VAL A 15 0.77 -10.36 -8.58
N ILE A 16 0.89 -9.93 -7.33
CA ILE A 16 0.70 -8.56 -6.91
C ILE A 16 2.07 -8.03 -6.48
N LYS A 17 2.58 -7.02 -7.18
CA LYS A 17 3.79 -6.30 -6.82
C LYS A 17 3.40 -4.95 -6.20
N VAL A 18 3.94 -4.66 -5.03
CA VAL A 18 3.79 -3.37 -4.36
C VAL A 18 5.18 -2.83 -4.10
N ASP A 19 5.50 -1.71 -4.73
CA ASP A 19 6.75 -0.98 -4.51
C ASP A 19 6.46 0.35 -3.79
N ILE A 20 7.45 0.82 -3.04
CA ILE A 20 7.44 2.12 -2.36
C ILE A 20 8.54 2.98 -2.97
N ILE A 21 8.19 4.19 -3.41
CA ILE A 21 9.14 5.19 -3.90
C ILE A 21 8.97 6.51 -3.15
N ASN A 22 10.03 7.32 -3.11
CA ASN A 22 10.04 8.64 -2.45
C ASN A 22 9.60 8.60 -0.98
N LEU A 23 10.11 7.62 -0.22
CA LEU A 23 9.83 7.51 1.21
C LEU A 23 10.49 8.65 1.99
N THR A 24 9.67 9.37 2.74
CA THR A 24 10.08 10.39 3.70
C THR A 24 9.50 10.04 5.07
N ILE A 25 10.33 10.06 6.11
CA ILE A 25 9.91 9.83 7.50
C ILE A 25 10.10 11.14 8.28
N ILE A 26 9.04 11.59 8.92
CA ILE A 26 9.02 12.79 9.76
C ILE A 26 8.76 12.34 11.20
N PRO A 27 9.76 12.43 12.10
CA PRO A 27 9.57 12.06 13.49
C PRO A 27 8.72 13.10 14.22
N HIS A 28 7.84 12.65 15.11
CA HIS A 28 7.08 13.53 16.00
C HIS A 28 7.00 12.89 17.41
N PRO A 29 6.91 13.68 18.51
CA PRO A 29 7.08 13.14 19.87
C PRO A 29 6.13 12.01 20.29
N LYS A 30 4.99 11.85 19.61
CA LYS A 30 3.98 10.82 19.89
C LYS A 30 3.88 9.71 18.83
N TYR A 31 4.35 9.98 17.61
CA TYR A 31 4.22 9.10 16.45
C TYR A 31 5.16 9.60 15.36
N ASP A 32 5.59 8.72 14.46
CA ASP A 32 6.29 9.08 13.24
C ASP A 32 5.29 9.16 12.08
N VAL A 33 5.58 9.99 11.08
CA VAL A 33 4.78 10.10 9.86
C VAL A 33 5.61 9.63 8.67
N ALA A 34 5.15 8.58 7.99
CA ALA A 34 5.76 8.10 6.75
C ALA A 34 4.93 8.58 5.55
N LEU A 35 5.57 9.32 4.64
CA LEU A 35 4.98 9.78 3.38
C LEU A 35 5.70 9.08 2.24
N PHE A 36 4.95 8.47 1.32
CA PHE A 36 5.54 7.80 0.16
C PHE A 36 4.57 7.67 -0.99
N THR A 37 5.09 7.36 -2.18
CA THR A 37 4.26 6.93 -3.31
C THR A 37 4.23 5.42 -3.37
N GLN A 38 3.03 4.84 -3.29
CA GLN A 38 2.81 3.42 -3.48
C GLN A 38 2.62 3.14 -4.97
N VAL A 39 3.40 2.22 -5.53
CA VAL A 39 3.21 1.72 -6.90
C VAL A 39 2.68 0.29 -6.80
N TYR A 40 1.45 0.11 -7.27
CA TYR A 40 0.77 -1.17 -7.33
C TYR A 40 0.77 -1.69 -8.75
N GLU A 41 1.15 -2.94 -8.94
CA GLU A 41 1.04 -3.66 -10.20
C GLU A 41 0.50 -5.06 -9.97
N SER A 42 -0.53 -5.45 -10.73
CA SER A 42 -1.03 -6.82 -10.74
C SER A 42 -0.77 -7.48 -12.09
N ARG A 43 -0.28 -8.71 -12.06
CA ARG A 43 -0.01 -9.52 -13.26
C ARG A 43 -0.85 -10.80 -13.26
N ASN A 44 -1.21 -11.26 -14.46
CA ASN A 44 -1.80 -12.59 -14.63
C ASN A 44 -0.73 -13.69 -14.59
N SER A 45 -1.16 -14.95 -14.74
CA SER A 45 -0.27 -16.12 -14.75
C SER A 45 0.73 -16.15 -15.91
N SER A 46 0.46 -15.45 -17.02
CA SER A 46 1.41 -15.31 -18.13
C SER A 46 2.40 -14.15 -17.95
N GLY A 47 2.36 -13.46 -16.80
CA GLY A 47 3.22 -12.33 -16.48
C GLY A 47 2.80 -10.99 -17.10
N ALA A 48 1.68 -10.94 -17.82
CA ALA A 48 1.14 -9.71 -18.38
C ALA A 48 0.55 -8.81 -17.29
N VAL A 49 0.84 -7.51 -17.36
CA VAL A 49 0.31 -6.51 -16.43
C VAL A 49 -1.17 -6.27 -16.72
N LEU A 50 -2.02 -6.56 -15.73
CA LEU A 50 -3.47 -6.36 -15.82
C LEU A 50 -3.92 -5.02 -15.22
N LYS A 51 -3.20 -4.53 -14.22
CA LYS A 51 -3.50 -3.25 -13.58
C LYS A 51 -2.21 -2.64 -13.06
N ARG A 52 -2.05 -1.34 -13.26
CA ARG A 52 -1.03 -0.53 -12.63
C ARG A 52 -1.69 0.70 -12.02
N ALA A 53 -1.33 1.03 -10.79
CA ALA A 53 -1.82 2.21 -10.10
C ALA A 53 -0.69 2.81 -9.27
N SER A 54 -0.65 4.13 -9.18
CA SER A 54 0.23 4.86 -8.27
C SER A 54 -0.59 5.82 -7.43
N GLY A 55 -0.19 6.02 -6.18
CA GLY A 55 -0.87 6.93 -5.27
C GLY A 55 0.02 7.37 -4.13
N ALA A 56 -0.18 8.60 -3.66
CA ALA A 56 0.51 9.10 -2.49
C ALA A 56 -0.16 8.52 -1.23
N LYS A 57 0.66 8.11 -0.27
CA LYS A 57 0.23 7.47 0.97
C LYS A 57 0.90 8.15 2.14
N ILE A 58 0.13 8.41 3.19
CA ILE A 58 0.59 8.95 4.46
C ILE A 58 0.22 7.95 5.55
N ILE A 59 1.20 7.50 6.33
CA ILE A 59 1.00 6.57 7.44
C ILE A 59 1.48 7.22 8.72
N TYR A 60 0.62 7.21 9.73
CA TYR A 60 0.95 7.62 11.09
C TYR A 60 1.31 6.39 11.92
N LEU A 61 2.54 6.32 12.39
CA LEU A 61 3.13 5.17 13.09
C LEU A 61 3.38 5.54 14.55
N ALA A 62 2.68 4.92 15.49
CA ALA A 62 3.03 5.01 16.90
C ALA A 62 3.81 3.77 17.35
N LYS A 63 4.49 3.89 18.49
CA LYS A 63 5.01 2.74 19.22
C LYS A 63 4.04 2.44 20.36
N ASP A 64 3.43 1.27 20.33
CA ASP A 64 2.54 0.76 21.37
C ASP A 64 3.22 -0.50 21.94
N ASP A 65 3.57 -0.47 23.23
CA ASP A 65 4.32 -1.54 23.91
C ASP A 65 5.61 -1.98 23.16
N GLY A 66 6.35 -1.01 22.61
CA GLY A 66 7.59 -1.26 21.86
C GLY A 66 7.39 -1.78 20.42
N ALA A 67 6.17 -2.10 20.01
CA ALA A 67 5.84 -2.52 18.65
C ALA A 67 5.32 -1.34 17.80
N PRO A 68 5.72 -1.23 16.52
CA PRO A 68 5.15 -0.23 15.62
C PRO A 68 3.70 -0.56 15.30
N LYS A 69 2.83 0.42 15.43
CA LYS A 69 1.39 0.34 15.17
C LYS A 69 0.97 1.46 14.23
N ILE A 70 0.23 1.09 13.19
CA ILE A 70 -0.40 2.08 12.30
C ILE A 70 -1.60 2.68 13.04
N LEU A 71 -1.54 3.97 13.32
CA LEU A 71 -2.65 4.72 13.91
C LEU A 71 -3.67 5.16 12.86
N SER A 72 -3.17 5.59 11.69
CA SER A 72 -3.99 6.08 10.59
C SER A 72 -3.28 5.89 9.26
N GLU A 73 -4.06 5.69 8.22
CA GLU A 73 -3.64 5.59 6.83
C GLU A 73 -4.47 6.55 5.99
N GLU A 74 -3.81 7.45 5.27
CA GLU A 74 -4.44 8.31 4.27
C GLU A 74 -3.92 7.98 2.88
N VAL A 75 -4.84 7.89 1.92
CA VAL A 75 -4.53 7.69 0.51
C VAL A 75 -4.97 8.91 -0.27
N ARG A 76 -4.02 9.53 -0.98
CA ARG A 76 -4.30 10.61 -1.93
C ARG A 76 -4.11 10.08 -3.34
N ASN A 77 -5.22 9.97 -4.06
CA ASN A 77 -5.21 9.65 -5.48
C ASN A 77 -4.62 10.84 -6.24
N VAL A 78 -3.34 10.76 -6.59
CA VAL A 78 -2.72 11.73 -7.50
C VAL A 78 -3.12 11.31 -8.91
N LYS A 79 -4.13 11.97 -9.49
CA LYS A 79 -4.37 11.86 -10.93
C LYS A 79 -3.22 12.57 -11.63
N PHE A 80 -2.43 11.83 -12.39
CA PHE A 80 -1.53 12.39 -13.39
C PHE A 80 -2.26 12.45 -14.73
#